data_AF-A0AAD5MMI0-F1
#
_entry.id   AF-A0AAD5MMI0-F1
#
_cell.length_a   1.000
_cell.length_b   1.000
_cell.length_c   1.000
_cell.angle_alpha   90.00
_cell.angle_beta   90.00
_cell.angle_gamma   90.00
#
_symmetry.space_group_name_H-M   'P 1'
#
loop_
_entity.id
_entity.type
_entity.pdbx_description
1 polymer ?
#
loop_
_entity_poly.entity_id
_entity_poly.type
_entity_poly.pdbx_seq_one_letter_code
_entity_poly.pdbx_strand_id
1 'polypeptide(L)'
;MVFLLATMRTAFGCGVMPAGQARTVTFTVTGFTLPVAMAYTEEPNVLARVPDIATSEAEAKASVERLVMQTVFDVLESQGRNALLPDAVIATILSQLSVKTSYKPLKCQMVTSPEEMRNEDNKEFCIIVGNTVTGICATTVPNQAKCIATDPGRVTVTSVPSDHLSISGTLSVRIAPQTSSWQNWSKAMWQNVVNRAIRMLAWGPFGSHFISAFANVN
;
A
#
# COMPACT_ATOMS: atom_id res chain seq x y z
N MET A 1 2.47 16.07 -66.10
CA MET A 1 2.94 14.91 -65.30
C MET A 1 3.64 15.49 -64.08
N VAL A 2 2.93 15.56 -62.94
CA VAL A 2 3.36 16.24 -61.72
C VAL A 2 3.90 15.18 -60.76
N PHE A 3 5.20 15.27 -60.43
CA PHE A 3 5.83 14.44 -59.40
C PHE A 3 5.57 15.08 -58.02
N LEU A 4 4.67 14.48 -57.25
CA LEU A 4 4.46 14.78 -55.84
C LEU A 4 5.50 14.02 -55.00
N LEU A 5 6.52 14.74 -54.54
CA LEU A 5 7.44 14.29 -53.49
C LEU A 5 6.67 14.29 -52.15
N ALA A 6 6.21 13.11 -51.73
CA ALA A 6 5.67 12.90 -50.39
C ALA A 6 6.81 13.03 -49.37
N THR A 7 6.77 14.10 -48.58
CA THR A 7 7.56 14.27 -47.37
C THR A 7 7.11 13.25 -46.34
N MET A 8 7.89 12.18 -46.16
CA MET A 8 7.72 11.28 -45.01
C MET A 8 8.02 12.07 -43.74
N ARG A 9 6.97 12.39 -42.98
CA ARG A 9 7.12 12.83 -41.59
C ARG A 9 7.67 11.66 -40.80
N THR A 10 8.80 11.88 -40.15
CA THR A 10 9.34 11.01 -39.11
C THR A 10 8.28 10.83 -38.03
N ALA A 11 7.65 9.66 -38.02
CA ALA A 11 6.84 9.20 -36.90
C ALA A 11 7.74 9.14 -35.67
N PHE A 12 7.25 9.66 -34.54
CA PHE A 12 7.91 9.57 -33.24
C PHE A 12 8.37 8.13 -33.00
N GLY A 13 9.68 7.93 -33.05
CA GLY A 13 10.30 6.67 -32.69
C GLY A 13 9.90 6.32 -31.25
N CYS A 14 9.35 5.13 -31.08
CA CYS A 14 9.48 4.39 -29.82
C CYS A 14 10.98 4.14 -29.65
N GLY A 15 11.70 5.14 -29.16
CA GLY A 15 13.12 5.03 -28.86
C GLY A 15 13.28 3.94 -27.82
N VAL A 16 13.96 2.86 -28.21
CA VAL A 16 14.37 1.80 -27.29
C VAL A 16 15.19 2.49 -26.19
N MET A 17 14.72 2.48 -24.94
CA MET A 17 15.44 3.11 -23.84
C MET A 17 16.85 2.49 -23.74
N PRO A 18 17.90 3.30 -23.53
CA PRO A 18 19.25 2.78 -23.31
C PRO A 18 19.30 1.77 -22.15
N ALA A 19 20.10 0.71 -22.34
CA ALA A 19 20.38 -0.26 -21.28
C ALA A 19 20.94 0.44 -20.04
N GLY A 20 20.46 0.05 -18.85
CA GLY A 20 20.84 0.66 -17.57
C GLY A 20 19.93 1.77 -17.06
N GLN A 21 18.98 2.27 -17.87
CA GLN A 21 17.90 3.13 -17.35
C GLN A 21 16.91 2.30 -16.51
N ALA A 22 16.13 2.94 -15.64
CA ALA A 22 15.08 2.26 -14.88
C ALA A 22 13.73 2.82 -15.33
N ARG A 23 12.77 1.93 -15.65
CA ARG A 23 11.38 2.34 -15.83
C ARG A 23 10.71 2.35 -14.46
N THR A 24 10.09 3.47 -14.15
CA THR A 24 9.42 3.68 -12.86
C THR A 24 7.92 3.83 -13.07
N VAL A 25 7.15 3.12 -12.26
CA VAL A 25 5.68 3.12 -12.24
C VAL A 25 5.24 3.44 -10.83
N THR A 26 4.46 4.49 -10.66
CA THR A 26 3.91 4.85 -9.36
C THR A 26 2.48 4.31 -9.23
N PHE A 27 2.11 3.89 -8.04
CA PHE A 27 0.78 3.39 -7.74
C PHE A 27 0.31 3.86 -6.38
N THR A 28 -1.01 3.88 -6.21
CA THR A 28 -1.67 4.17 -4.94
C THR A 28 -2.73 3.12 -4.68
N VAL A 29 -2.80 2.61 -3.46
CA VAL A 29 -3.78 1.63 -2.97
C VAL A 29 -4.63 2.29 -1.90
N THR A 30 -5.94 2.24 -2.05
CA THR A 30 -6.91 2.80 -1.09
C THR A 30 -8.11 1.86 -0.93
N GLY A 31 -9.01 2.17 -0.01
CA GLY A 31 -10.25 1.40 0.18
C GLY A 31 -10.09 0.13 1.01
N PHE A 32 -8.94 -0.07 1.67
CA PHE A 32 -8.76 -1.13 2.67
C PHE A 32 -9.17 -0.63 4.07
N THR A 33 -9.49 -1.55 4.99
CA THR A 33 -9.64 -1.24 6.43
C THR A 33 -8.32 -1.43 7.14
N LEU A 34 -8.04 -0.67 8.20
CA LEU A 34 -6.71 -0.69 8.85
C LEU A 34 -6.52 -1.96 9.72
N PRO A 35 -5.66 -2.92 9.34
CA PRO A 35 -5.29 -4.03 10.21
C PRO A 35 -4.42 -3.51 11.36
N VAL A 36 -4.53 -4.11 12.55
CA VAL A 36 -3.70 -3.71 13.71
C VAL A 36 -2.20 -3.81 13.43
N ALA A 37 -1.75 -4.78 12.63
CA ALA A 37 -0.34 -4.94 12.25
C ALA A 37 0.21 -3.80 11.37
N MET A 38 -0.66 -2.95 10.80
CA MET A 38 -0.27 -1.74 10.05
C MET A 38 -0.37 -0.47 10.90
N ALA A 39 -0.94 -0.55 12.10
CA ALA A 39 -0.80 0.46 13.14
C ALA A 39 0.41 0.15 14.02
N TYR A 40 0.85 1.12 14.82
CA TYR A 40 1.95 0.90 15.76
C TYR A 40 1.69 1.52 17.12
N THR A 41 2.41 1.02 18.12
CA THR A 41 2.45 1.58 19.46
C THR A 41 3.83 1.38 20.06
N GLU A 42 4.21 2.26 20.98
CA GLU A 42 5.41 2.12 21.82
C GLU A 42 5.02 1.85 23.28
N GLU A 43 3.72 1.73 23.55
CA GLU A 43 3.14 1.71 24.89
C GLU A 43 2.96 0.25 25.35
N PRO A 44 3.65 -0.20 26.42
CA PRO A 44 3.63 -1.60 26.85
C PRO A 44 2.23 -2.13 27.20
N ASN A 45 1.37 -1.26 27.74
CA ASN A 45 -0.02 -1.59 28.06
C ASN A 45 -0.86 -1.86 26.81
N VAL A 46 -0.53 -1.22 25.68
CA VAL A 46 -1.19 -1.50 24.40
C VAL A 46 -0.69 -2.82 23.83
N LEU A 47 0.61 -3.08 23.84
CA LEU A 47 1.20 -4.34 23.40
C LEU A 47 0.66 -5.55 24.18
N ALA A 48 0.42 -5.38 25.49
CA ALA A 48 -0.17 -6.43 26.32
C ALA A 48 -1.62 -6.74 25.96
N ARG A 49 -2.37 -5.78 25.41
CA ARG A 49 -3.78 -5.93 25.01
C ARG A 49 -3.94 -6.36 23.56
N VAL A 50 -3.05 -5.91 22.69
CA VAL A 50 -3.07 -6.14 21.25
C VAL A 50 -1.67 -6.61 20.83
N PRO A 51 -1.35 -7.89 20.98
CA PRO A 51 0.00 -8.39 20.72
C PRO A 51 0.39 -8.30 19.23
N ASP A 52 -0.59 -8.22 18.32
CA ASP A 52 -0.36 -8.19 16.87
C ASP A 52 -0.13 -6.78 16.31
N ILE A 53 -0.17 -5.72 17.15
CA ILE A 53 0.17 -4.36 16.74
C ILE A 53 1.69 -4.21 16.60
N ALA A 54 2.15 -3.40 15.64
CA ALA A 54 3.58 -3.16 15.50
C ALA A 54 4.15 -2.39 16.69
N THR A 55 5.37 -2.71 17.10
CA THR A 55 6.06 -2.09 18.26
C THR A 55 6.73 -0.76 17.92
N SER A 56 6.76 -0.40 16.62
CA SER A 56 7.35 0.86 16.15
C SER A 56 6.78 1.26 14.78
N GLU A 57 6.91 2.53 14.43
CA GLU A 57 6.52 3.03 13.12
C GLU A 57 7.31 2.33 11.99
N ALA A 58 8.60 2.05 12.23
CA ALA A 58 9.47 1.38 11.28
C ALA A 58 9.02 -0.07 11.01
N GLU A 59 8.58 -0.79 12.04
CA GLU A 59 8.07 -2.16 11.91
C GLU A 59 6.75 -2.20 11.13
N ALA A 60 5.83 -1.27 11.39
CA ALA A 60 4.59 -1.15 10.62
C ALA A 60 4.89 -0.87 9.14
N LYS A 61 5.79 0.08 8.85
CA LYS A 61 6.22 0.37 7.47
C LYS A 61 6.87 -0.83 6.78
N ALA A 62 7.79 -1.52 7.47
CA ALA A 62 8.46 -2.70 6.94
C ALA A 62 7.48 -3.85 6.66
N SER A 63 6.45 -3.99 7.50
CA SER A 63 5.39 -4.99 7.30
C SER A 63 4.58 -4.71 6.04
N VAL A 64 4.19 -3.46 5.81
CA VAL A 64 3.51 -3.03 4.58
C VAL A 64 4.41 -3.20 3.36
N GLU A 65 5.68 -2.78 3.45
CA GLU A 65 6.64 -2.91 2.36
C GLU A 65 6.83 -4.38 1.95
N ARG A 66 7.02 -5.28 2.92
CA ARG A 66 7.16 -6.72 2.68
C ARG A 66 5.90 -7.30 2.05
N LEU A 67 4.73 -6.95 2.57
CA LEU A 67 3.44 -7.43 2.08
C LEU A 67 3.22 -7.02 0.61
N VAL A 68 3.45 -5.74 0.28
CA VAL A 68 3.30 -5.23 -1.08
C VAL A 68 4.35 -5.85 -2.00
N MET A 69 5.61 -5.93 -1.57
CA MET A 69 6.70 -6.49 -2.37
C MET A 69 6.45 -7.95 -2.71
N GLN A 70 6.13 -8.80 -1.72
CA GLN A 70 5.87 -10.22 -1.93
C GLN A 70 4.73 -10.41 -2.93
N THR A 71 3.63 -9.69 -2.75
CA THR A 71 2.45 -9.81 -3.59
C THR A 71 2.72 -9.34 -5.03
N VAL A 72 3.46 -8.26 -5.21
CA VAL A 72 3.88 -7.78 -6.55
C VAL A 72 4.76 -8.83 -7.23
N PHE A 73 5.70 -9.44 -6.50
CA PHE A 73 6.61 -10.44 -7.03
C PHE A 73 5.83 -11.69 -7.47
N ASP A 74 4.92 -12.19 -6.63
CA ASP A 74 4.10 -13.37 -6.95
C ASP A 74 3.25 -13.15 -8.21
N VAL A 75 2.64 -11.97 -8.36
CA VAL A 75 1.86 -11.62 -9.56
C VAL A 75 2.75 -11.59 -10.79
N LEU A 76 3.93 -10.96 -10.71
CA LEU A 76 4.84 -10.84 -11.83
C LEU A 76 5.44 -12.19 -12.23
N GLU A 77 5.73 -13.05 -11.25
CA GLU A 77 6.12 -14.44 -11.48
C GLU A 77 5.01 -15.19 -12.24
N SER A 78 3.77 -15.11 -11.75
CA SER A 78 2.61 -15.73 -12.41
C SER A 78 2.43 -15.21 -13.83
N GLN A 79 2.57 -13.90 -14.06
CA GLN A 79 2.50 -13.30 -15.40
C GLN A 79 3.62 -13.79 -16.30
N GLY A 80 4.86 -13.88 -15.79
CA GLY A 80 6.00 -14.41 -16.54
C GLY A 80 5.80 -15.85 -16.97
N ARG A 81 5.31 -16.71 -16.06
CA ARG A 81 4.96 -18.11 -16.36
C ARG A 81 3.84 -18.21 -17.40
N ASN A 82 2.80 -17.39 -17.27
CA ASN A 82 1.70 -17.32 -18.25
C ASN A 82 2.14 -16.82 -19.63
N ALA A 83 3.21 -16.01 -19.68
CA ALA A 83 3.84 -15.56 -20.91
C ALA A 83 4.87 -16.58 -21.46
N LEU A 84 4.96 -17.78 -20.86
CA LEU A 84 5.89 -18.85 -21.23
C LEU A 84 7.37 -18.43 -21.16
N LEU A 85 7.70 -17.50 -20.25
CA LEU A 85 9.08 -17.16 -19.97
C LEU A 85 9.75 -18.28 -19.16
N PRO A 86 11.02 -18.62 -19.44
CA PRO A 86 11.77 -19.57 -18.61
C PRO A 86 11.92 -19.05 -17.17
N ASP A 87 11.85 -19.93 -16.17
CA ASP A 87 11.97 -19.57 -14.74
C ASP A 87 13.25 -18.76 -14.43
N ALA A 88 14.37 -19.11 -15.07
CA ALA A 88 15.63 -18.38 -14.93
C ALA A 88 15.54 -16.91 -15.41
N VAL A 89 14.75 -16.67 -16.46
CA VAL A 89 14.48 -15.32 -16.97
C VAL A 89 13.59 -14.57 -15.98
N ILE A 90 12.53 -15.20 -15.49
CA ILE A 90 11.63 -14.62 -14.48
C ILE A 90 12.41 -14.23 -13.22
N ALA A 91 13.22 -15.12 -12.67
CA ALA A 91 14.04 -14.86 -11.49
C ALA A 91 15.03 -13.71 -11.72
N THR A 92 15.65 -13.66 -12.90
CA THR A 92 16.54 -12.56 -13.28
C THR A 92 15.80 -11.22 -13.30
N ILE A 93 14.59 -11.19 -13.89
CA ILE A 93 13.79 -9.96 -13.96
C ILE A 93 13.35 -9.52 -12.55
N LEU A 94 12.85 -10.44 -11.73
CA LEU A 94 12.42 -10.15 -10.36
C LEU A 94 13.58 -9.62 -9.50
N SER A 95 14.81 -10.11 -9.71
CA SER A 95 16.01 -9.60 -9.01
C SER A 95 16.35 -8.15 -9.35
N GLN A 96 15.84 -7.63 -10.47
CA GLN A 96 16.06 -6.27 -10.95
C GLN A 96 14.91 -5.32 -10.60
N LEU A 97 13.87 -5.85 -9.93
CA LEU A 97 12.71 -5.10 -9.52
C LEU A 97 12.91 -4.54 -8.13
N SER A 98 12.60 -3.26 -7.96
CA SER A 98 12.57 -2.59 -6.66
C SER A 98 11.19 -2.02 -6.45
N VAL A 99 10.58 -2.37 -5.32
CA VAL A 99 9.36 -1.73 -4.83
C VAL A 99 9.75 -0.85 -3.66
N LYS A 100 9.35 0.41 -3.70
CA LYS A 100 9.44 1.32 -2.56
C LYS A 100 8.04 1.76 -2.18
N THR A 101 7.65 1.55 -0.94
CA THR A 101 6.34 1.97 -0.43
C THR A 101 6.46 3.21 0.44
N SER A 102 5.48 4.09 0.34
CA SER A 102 5.25 5.22 1.23
C SER A 102 3.90 5.05 1.89
N TYR A 103 3.93 4.82 3.19
CA TYR A 103 2.79 4.55 4.06
C TYR A 103 2.95 5.33 5.36
N LYS A 104 1.85 5.84 5.91
CA LYS A 104 1.81 6.58 7.18
C LYS A 104 1.07 5.73 8.23
N PRO A 105 1.79 4.94 9.05
CA PRO A 105 1.18 4.17 10.12
C PRO A 105 0.43 5.06 11.10
N LEU A 106 -0.65 4.55 11.67
CA LEU A 106 -1.38 5.20 12.76
C LEU A 106 -0.72 4.84 14.10
N LYS A 107 -0.46 5.84 14.95
CA LYS A 107 0.03 5.61 16.32
C LYS A 107 -1.15 5.36 17.25
N CYS A 108 -1.13 4.25 17.97
CA CYS A 108 -2.14 3.90 18.95
C CYS A 108 -1.53 3.98 20.36
N GLN A 109 -1.72 5.11 21.04
CA GLN A 109 -1.16 5.29 22.39
C GLN A 109 -2.00 4.61 23.47
N MET A 110 -3.29 4.40 23.19
CA MET A 110 -4.18 3.65 24.04
C MET A 110 -5.18 2.87 23.20
N VAL A 111 -5.57 1.69 23.71
CA VAL A 111 -6.58 0.83 23.10
C VAL A 111 -7.70 0.62 24.10
N THR A 112 -8.91 0.87 23.64
CA THR A 112 -10.13 0.70 24.42
C THR A 112 -11.22 0.12 23.52
N SER A 113 -12.15 -0.61 24.12
CA SER A 113 -13.41 -0.89 23.46
C SER A 113 -14.29 0.37 23.52
N PRO A 114 -15.28 0.52 22.63
CA PRO A 114 -16.25 1.62 22.71
C PRO A 114 -16.98 1.71 24.06
N GLU A 115 -17.04 0.61 24.81
CA GLU A 115 -17.79 0.49 26.07
C GLU A 115 -16.95 0.88 27.31
N GLU A 116 -15.62 0.81 27.24
CA GLU A 116 -14.71 1.00 28.38
C GLU A 116 -14.09 2.41 28.46
N MET A 117 -14.56 3.34 27.63
CA MET A 117 -13.95 4.65 27.47
C MET A 117 -14.13 5.53 28.72
N ARG A 118 -13.21 5.40 29.67
CA ARG A 118 -13.04 6.34 30.78
C ARG A 118 -12.12 7.49 30.35
N ASN A 119 -12.46 8.69 30.84
CA ASN A 119 -11.72 9.93 30.62
C ASN A 119 -10.26 9.79 31.08
N GLU A 120 -9.36 9.33 30.21
CA GLU A 120 -7.92 9.43 30.39
C GLU A 120 -7.35 10.49 29.46
N ASP A 121 -6.44 11.30 29.99
CA ASP A 121 -6.02 12.55 29.38
C ASP A 121 -5.12 12.36 28.14
N ASN A 122 -5.39 13.15 27.09
CA ASN A 122 -4.47 13.66 26.07
C ASN A 122 -3.79 12.64 25.14
N LYS A 123 -4.21 11.37 25.15
CA LYS A 123 -3.65 10.36 24.24
C LYS A 123 -4.54 10.12 23.02
N GLU A 124 -3.93 9.81 21.88
CA GLU A 124 -4.66 9.32 20.70
C GLU A 124 -5.15 7.89 20.98
N PHE A 125 -6.47 7.72 21.09
CA PHE A 125 -7.09 6.41 21.30
C PHE A 125 -7.40 5.75 19.96
N CYS A 126 -6.96 4.51 19.81
CA CYS A 126 -7.43 3.63 18.74
C CYS A 126 -8.55 2.74 19.26
N ILE A 127 -9.60 2.63 18.47
CA ILE A 127 -10.70 1.70 18.72
C ILE A 127 -10.46 0.48 17.86
N ILE A 128 -10.29 -0.66 18.53
CA ILE A 128 -9.98 -1.93 17.89
C ILE A 128 -11.16 -2.87 18.09
N VAL A 129 -11.68 -3.37 16.98
CA VAL A 129 -12.72 -4.40 16.96
C VAL A 129 -12.15 -5.62 16.25
N GLY A 130 -11.94 -6.69 17.01
CA GLY A 130 -11.19 -7.86 16.54
C GLY A 130 -9.76 -7.48 16.16
N ASN A 131 -9.40 -7.65 14.89
CA ASN A 131 -8.07 -7.36 14.35
C ASN A 131 -8.02 -6.05 13.52
N THR A 132 -9.04 -5.20 13.64
CA THR A 132 -9.21 -4.00 12.81
C THR A 132 -9.23 -2.75 13.68
N VAL A 133 -8.48 -1.72 13.29
CA VAL A 133 -8.66 -0.37 13.83
C VAL A 133 -9.84 0.27 13.11
N THR A 134 -10.96 0.42 13.80
CA THR A 134 -12.21 0.90 13.22
C THR A 134 -12.41 2.41 13.36
N GLY A 135 -11.68 3.03 14.30
CA GLY A 135 -11.80 4.46 14.53
C GLY A 135 -10.72 5.00 15.45
N ILE A 136 -10.67 6.32 15.51
CA ILE A 136 -9.81 7.06 16.43
C ILE A 136 -10.65 8.04 17.24
N CYS A 137 -10.20 8.32 18.46
CA CYS A 137 -10.52 9.58 19.09
C CYS A 137 -9.42 10.58 18.80
N ALA A 138 -9.72 11.56 17.96
CA ALA A 138 -8.90 12.76 17.84
C ALA A 138 -9.55 13.89 18.64
N THR A 139 -8.75 14.60 19.42
CA THR A 139 -9.16 15.84 20.08
C THR A 139 -9.25 16.92 19.01
N THR A 140 -10.45 17.44 18.72
CA THR A 140 -10.62 18.55 17.75
C THR A 140 -10.18 19.92 18.29
N VAL A 141 -9.70 19.97 19.53
CA VAL A 141 -9.31 21.20 20.23
C VAL A 141 -7.91 21.03 20.83
N PRO A 142 -6.94 21.94 20.56
CA PRO A 142 -5.65 21.94 21.25
C PRO A 142 -5.87 22.07 22.76
N ASN A 143 -5.19 21.24 23.56
CA ASN A 143 -5.28 21.21 25.03
C ASN A 143 -6.61 20.70 25.62
N GLN A 144 -7.48 20.04 24.85
CA GLN A 144 -8.60 19.28 25.43
C GLN A 144 -8.42 17.79 25.21
N ALA A 145 -7.93 17.17 26.27
CA ALA A 145 -7.60 15.78 26.51
C ALA A 145 -8.77 14.77 26.42
N LYS A 146 -9.80 14.98 25.60
CA LYS A 146 -11.01 14.17 25.71
C LYS A 146 -11.49 13.66 24.36
N CYS A 147 -11.60 12.34 24.26
CA CYS A 147 -12.74 11.72 23.60
C CYS A 147 -14.00 12.39 24.18
N ILE A 148 -14.52 13.43 23.53
CA ILE A 148 -15.62 14.22 24.11
C ILE A 148 -16.83 13.29 24.18
N ALA A 149 -17.20 12.93 25.41
CA ALA A 149 -18.50 12.39 25.70
C ALA A 149 -19.52 13.51 25.43
N THR A 150 -20.21 13.46 24.29
CA THR A 150 -21.35 14.35 24.05
C THR A 150 -22.52 13.78 24.84
N ASP A 151 -22.84 14.36 25.99
CA ASP A 151 -23.79 13.84 27.01
C ASP A 151 -23.24 12.65 27.84
N PRO A 152 -23.83 12.27 29.00
CA PRO A 152 -23.14 11.41 29.96
C PRO A 152 -22.95 10.01 29.38
N GLY A 153 -21.75 9.75 28.86
CA GLY A 153 -21.31 8.43 28.40
C GLY A 153 -21.16 8.21 26.88
N ARG A 154 -21.33 9.20 25.99
CA ARG A 154 -21.19 8.97 24.53
C ARG A 154 -19.94 9.57 23.91
N VAL A 155 -18.89 8.77 23.75
CA VAL A 155 -17.68 9.20 23.06
C VAL A 155 -17.93 9.47 21.57
N THR A 156 -17.42 10.61 21.09
CA THR A 156 -17.38 10.91 19.66
C THR A 156 -16.25 10.11 19.00
N VAL A 157 -16.59 8.96 18.44
CA VAL A 157 -15.68 8.14 17.63
C VAL A 157 -15.63 8.69 16.22
N THR A 158 -14.43 9.01 15.73
CA THR A 158 -14.22 9.40 14.34
C THR A 158 -13.64 8.24 13.54
N SER A 159 -13.95 8.17 12.25
CA SER A 159 -13.36 7.18 11.36
C SER A 159 -11.85 7.44 11.21
N VAL A 160 -11.09 6.38 10.94
CA VAL A 160 -9.65 6.48 10.67
C VAL A 160 -9.42 7.44 9.49
N PRO A 161 -8.55 8.46 9.62
CA PRO A 161 -8.23 9.38 8.53
C PRO A 161 -7.69 8.67 7.29
N SER A 162 -8.02 9.16 6.11
CA SER A 162 -7.63 8.55 4.83
C SER A 162 -6.12 8.43 4.64
N ASP A 163 -5.33 9.28 5.29
CA ASP A 163 -3.85 9.22 5.23
C ASP A 163 -3.29 7.90 5.78
N HIS A 164 -4.00 7.25 6.71
CA HIS A 164 -3.62 5.95 7.28
C HIS A 164 -4.23 4.76 6.52
N LEU A 165 -5.10 5.05 5.54
CA LEU A 165 -5.81 4.09 4.68
C LEU A 165 -5.36 4.22 3.21
N SER A 166 -4.16 4.73 3.00
CA SER A 166 -3.56 4.91 1.68
C SER A 166 -2.12 4.40 1.69
N ILE A 167 -1.81 3.50 0.77
CA ILE A 167 -0.44 3.05 0.51
C ILE A 167 -0.05 3.56 -0.86
N SER A 168 0.98 4.39 -0.91
CA SER A 168 1.58 4.79 -2.18
C SER A 168 2.86 3.99 -2.41
N GLY A 169 3.25 3.81 -3.66
CA GLY A 169 4.48 3.08 -3.95
C GLY A 169 4.99 3.34 -5.35
N THR A 170 6.24 2.95 -5.52
CA THR A 170 7.00 3.11 -6.74
C THR A 170 7.62 1.77 -7.08
N LEU A 171 7.28 1.24 -8.24
CA LEU A 171 7.86 0.05 -8.83
C LEU A 171 8.87 0.48 -9.88
N SER A 172 10.12 0.10 -9.68
CA SER A 172 11.22 0.37 -10.61
C SER A 172 11.76 -0.93 -11.17
N VAL A 173 11.82 -1.05 -12.50
CA VAL A 173 12.44 -2.17 -13.20
C VAL A 173 13.67 -1.66 -13.94
N ARG A 174 14.84 -2.25 -13.66
CA ARG A 174 16.05 -1.94 -14.43
C ARG A 174 15.99 -2.54 -15.83
N ILE A 175 16.57 -1.82 -16.79
CA ILE A 175 16.60 -2.24 -18.18
C ILE A 175 17.75 -3.22 -18.41
N ALA A 176 17.41 -4.50 -18.53
CA ALA A 176 18.26 -5.56 -19.06
C ALA A 176 17.62 -6.18 -20.32
N PRO A 177 18.39 -6.87 -21.19
CA PRO A 177 17.89 -7.47 -22.44
C PRO A 177 16.65 -8.37 -22.23
N GLN A 178 16.67 -9.08 -21.10
CA GLN A 178 15.64 -10.02 -20.63
C GLN A 178 14.33 -9.34 -20.19
N THR A 179 14.37 -8.05 -19.86
CA THR A 179 13.26 -7.30 -19.22
C THR A 179 12.47 -6.43 -20.21
N SER A 180 12.87 -6.44 -21.49
CA SER A 180 12.29 -5.60 -22.57
C SER A 180 10.77 -5.79 -22.73
N SER A 181 10.25 -6.99 -22.43
CA SER A 181 8.82 -7.28 -22.48
C SER A 181 8.00 -6.47 -21.45
N TRP A 182 8.49 -6.32 -20.21
CA TRP A 182 7.76 -5.59 -19.16
C TRP A 182 7.99 -4.09 -19.24
N GLN A 183 9.15 -3.68 -19.76
CA GLN A 183 9.47 -2.27 -19.98
C GLN A 183 8.56 -1.58 -20.99
N ASN A 184 7.95 -2.32 -21.92
CA ASN A 184 7.05 -1.75 -22.93
C ASN A 184 5.58 -1.85 -22.53
N TRP A 185 5.30 -2.29 -21.29
CA TRP A 185 3.93 -2.38 -20.82
C TRP A 185 3.23 -1.03 -20.77
N SER A 186 2.00 -1.01 -21.28
CA SER A 186 1.15 0.16 -21.18
C SER A 186 0.74 0.40 -19.73
N LYS A 187 0.23 1.59 -19.43
CA LYS A 187 -0.39 1.89 -18.12
C LYS A 187 -1.47 0.87 -17.75
N ALA A 188 -2.26 0.42 -18.72
CA ALA A 188 -3.31 -0.60 -18.51
C ALA A 188 -2.73 -1.98 -18.12
N MET A 189 -1.58 -2.36 -18.67
CA MET A 189 -0.89 -3.60 -18.29
C MET A 189 -0.36 -3.51 -16.85
N TRP A 190 0.30 -2.40 -16.50
CA TRP A 190 0.73 -2.16 -15.11
C TRP A 190 -0.46 -2.11 -14.14
N GLN A 191 -1.56 -1.47 -14.54
CA GLN A 191 -2.79 -1.46 -13.76
C GLN A 191 -3.32 -2.88 -13.51
N ASN A 192 -3.24 -3.78 -14.50
CA ASN A 192 -3.63 -5.18 -14.34
C ASN A 192 -2.77 -5.89 -13.28
N VAL A 193 -1.45 -5.66 -13.30
CA VAL A 193 -0.51 -6.22 -12.31
C VAL A 193 -0.87 -5.75 -10.91
N VAL A 194 -0.98 -4.43 -10.71
CA VAL A 194 -1.28 -3.89 -9.38
C VAL A 194 -2.66 -4.33 -8.92
N ASN A 195 -3.67 -4.37 -9.79
CA ASN A 195 -5.01 -4.90 -9.45
C ASN A 195 -4.98 -6.38 -9.04
N ARG A 196 -4.19 -7.21 -9.73
CA ARG A 196 -4.00 -8.62 -9.33
C ARG A 196 -3.28 -8.71 -8.00
N ALA A 197 -2.31 -7.83 -7.73
CA ALA A 197 -1.60 -7.80 -6.46
C ALA A 197 -2.60 -7.48 -5.33
N ILE A 198 -3.42 -6.45 -5.47
CA ILE A 198 -4.45 -6.14 -4.46
C ILE A 198 -5.42 -7.29 -4.24
N ARG A 199 -5.82 -7.99 -5.31
CA ARG A 199 -6.63 -9.19 -5.16
C ARG A 199 -5.91 -10.28 -4.38
N MET A 200 -4.62 -10.50 -4.62
CA MET A 200 -3.81 -11.45 -3.84
C MET A 200 -3.69 -11.04 -2.36
N LEU A 201 -3.61 -9.76 -2.05
CA LEU A 201 -3.68 -9.28 -0.66
C LEU A 201 -4.99 -9.68 0.03
N ALA A 202 -6.11 -9.68 -0.70
CA ALA A 202 -7.40 -10.14 -0.20
C ALA A 202 -7.46 -11.65 0.13
N TRP A 203 -6.49 -12.44 -0.36
CA TRP A 203 -6.33 -13.87 -0.01
C TRP A 203 -5.21 -14.11 1.01
N GLY A 204 -4.48 -13.06 1.39
CA GLY A 204 -3.35 -13.15 2.31
C GLY A 204 -3.74 -13.08 3.80
N PRO A 205 -2.75 -12.96 4.70
CA PRO A 205 -2.97 -12.87 6.15
C PRO A 205 -3.90 -11.73 6.58
N PHE A 206 -3.98 -10.67 5.79
CA PHE A 206 -4.86 -9.52 6.01
C PHE A 206 -6.07 -9.50 5.06
N GLY A 207 -6.46 -10.66 4.52
CA GLY A 207 -7.40 -10.77 3.42
C GLY A 207 -8.69 -9.98 3.59
N SER A 208 -9.34 -10.11 4.75
CA SER A 208 -10.57 -9.40 5.10
C SER A 208 -10.46 -7.87 5.05
N HIS A 209 -9.25 -7.33 5.23
CA HIS A 209 -8.99 -5.90 5.22
C HIS A 209 -8.84 -5.32 3.81
N PHE A 210 -8.48 -6.15 2.84
CA PHE A 210 -8.21 -5.73 1.46
C PHE A 210 -9.34 -6.09 0.46
N ILE A 211 -10.47 -6.67 0.92
CA ILE A 211 -11.59 -7.08 0.04
C ILE A 211 -12.11 -5.91 -0.82
N SER A 212 -12.26 -4.73 -0.22
CA SER A 212 -12.73 -3.51 -0.89
C SER A 212 -11.59 -2.64 -1.44
N ALA A 213 -10.35 -3.08 -1.28
CA ALA A 213 -9.20 -2.29 -1.69
C ALA A 213 -9.11 -2.24 -3.22
N PHE A 214 -8.65 -1.11 -3.73
CA PHE A 214 -8.37 -0.93 -5.13
C PHE A 214 -7.07 -0.14 -5.28
N ALA A 215 -6.44 -0.29 -6.45
CA ALA A 215 -5.24 0.44 -6.77
C ALA A 215 -5.40 1.26 -8.04
N ASN A 216 -4.61 2.33 -8.14
CA ASN A 216 -4.49 3.14 -9.34
C ASN A 216 -3.02 3.32 -9.68
N VAL A 217 -2.66 3.10 -10.93
CA VAL A 217 -1.35 3.42 -11.48
C VAL A 217 -1.39 4.85 -12.00
N ASN A 218 -0.40 5.68 -11.63
CA ASN A 218 -0.36 7.08 -12.03
C ASN A 218 0.46 7.26 -13.31
#